data_AF-A0A380WG05-F1
#
_entry.id   AF-A0A380WG05-F1
#
_cell.length_a   1.000
_cell.length_b   1.000
_cell.length_c   1.000
_cell.angle_alpha   90.00
_cell.angle_beta   90.00
_cell.angle_gamma   90.00
#
_symmetry.space_group_name_H-M   'P 1'
#
loop_
_entity.id
_entity.type
_entity.pdbx_description
1 polymer ?
#
loop_
_entity_poly.entity_id
_entity_poly.type
_entity_poly.pdbx_seq_one_letter_code
_entity_poly.pdbx_strand_id
1 'polypeptide(L)' 'MTLPSRGRMVFTSDAAIFEIYVADDGTWTVLMSEVTGRSCVLAAGDGWESSVEDARETKPRH' A
#
# COMPACT_ATOMS: atom_id res chain seq x y z
N MET A 1 15.35 -6.70 7.65
CA MET A 1 14.49 -6.96 6.48
C MET A 1 13.57 -5.76 6.31
N THR A 2 14.10 -4.69 5.72
CA THR A 2 13.36 -3.48 5.38
C THR A 2 13.10 -3.57 3.88
N LEU A 3 11.86 -3.82 3.46
CA LEU A 3 11.54 -3.73 2.04
C LEU A 3 11.75 -2.28 1.60
N PRO A 4 12.32 -2.03 0.41
CA PRO A 4 12.28 -0.71 -0.22
C PRO A 4 10.81 -0.39 -0.54
N SER A 5 10.11 0.21 0.41
CA SER A 5 8.71 0.55 0.29
C SER A 5 8.58 1.97 -0.23
N ARG A 6 7.96 2.12 -1.41
CA ARG A 6 7.54 3.42 -1.97
C ARG A 6 6.65 4.19 -1.02
N GLY A 7 5.82 3.47 -0.28
CA GLY A 7 4.86 4.06 0.63
C GLY A 7 4.23 3.02 1.53
N ARG A 8 3.82 3.48 2.70
CA ARG A 8 3.00 2.74 3.65
C ARG A 8 1.78 3.57 3.99
N MET A 9 0.60 3.02 3.76
CA MET A 9 -0.67 3.62 4.13
C MET A 9 -1.25 2.83 5.30
N VAL A 10 -1.70 3.52 6.34
CA VAL A 10 -2.31 2.90 7.52
C VAL A 10 -3.71 3.46 7.73
N PHE A 11 -4.67 2.58 7.90
CA PHE A 11 -6.04 2.90 8.28
C PHE A 11 -6.36 2.23 9.62
N THR A 12 -7.08 2.92 10.48
CA THR A 12 -7.47 2.36 11.78
C THR A 12 -8.96 2.48 11.99
N SER A 13 -9.51 1.50 12.70
CA SER A 13 -10.85 1.47 13.24
C SER A 13 -10.75 1.09 14.72
N ASP A 14 -11.89 1.06 15.42
CA ASP A 14 -11.93 0.58 16.82
C ASP A 14 -11.65 -0.94 16.93
N ALA A 15 -11.90 -1.69 15.86
CA ALA A 15 -11.77 -3.15 15.84
C ALA A 15 -10.44 -3.65 15.25
N ALA A 16 -9.84 -2.89 14.32
CA ALA A 16 -8.66 -3.33 13.59
C ALA A 16 -7.86 -2.18 12.97
N ILE A 17 -6.58 -2.47 12.73
CA ILE A 17 -5.61 -1.68 11.97
C ILE A 17 -5.37 -2.38 10.63
N PHE A 18 -5.41 -1.61 9.54
CA PHE A 18 -5.07 -2.06 8.20
C PHE A 18 -3.83 -1.35 7.71
N GLU A 19 -2.85 -2.10 7.22
CA GLU A 19 -1.63 -1.56 6.64
C GLU A 19 -1.47 -2.04 5.20
N ILE A 20 -1.23 -1.10 4.29
CA ILE A 20 -0.92 -1.37 2.88
C ILE A 20 0.54 -0.99 2.65
N TYR A 21 1.31 -1.96 2.21
CA TYR A 21 2.71 -1.81 1.84
C TYR A 21 2.81 -1.90 0.32
N VAL A 22 3.48 -0.92 -0.29
CA VAL A 22 3.76 -0.90 -1.73
C VAL A 22 5.26 -0.79 -1.93
N ALA A 23 5.83 -1.72 -2.69
CA ALA A 23 7.25 -1.77 -3.00
C ALA A 23 7.60 -0.96 -4.27
N ASP A 24 8.90 -0.70 -4.44
CA ASP A 24 9.44 -0.04 -5.63
C ASP A 24 9.36 -0.86 -6.94
N ASP A 25 9.00 -2.12 -6.88
CA ASP A 25 8.75 -2.93 -8.08
C ASP A 25 7.25 -3.01 -8.43
N GLY A 26 6.37 -2.43 -7.61
CA GLY A 26 4.92 -2.48 -7.81
C GLY A 26 4.24 -3.67 -7.13
N THR A 27 4.98 -4.54 -6.44
CA THR A 27 4.38 -5.49 -5.48
C THR A 27 3.75 -4.78 -4.30
N TRP A 28 2.68 -5.37 -3.79
CA TRP A 28 1.93 -4.82 -2.67
C TRP A 28 1.41 -5.92 -1.75
N THR A 29 1.17 -5.55 -0.49
CA THR A 29 0.62 -6.45 0.53
C THR A 29 -0.27 -5.68 1.48
N VAL A 30 -1.42 -6.27 1.82
CA VAL A 30 -2.39 -5.76 2.79
C VAL A 30 -2.37 -6.64 4.02
N LEU A 31 -2.08 -6.03 5.16
CA LEU A 31 -2.08 -6.65 6.48
C LEU A 31 -3.24 -6.10 7.31
N MET A 32 -3.90 -6.97 8.06
CA MET A 32 -4.88 -6.59 9.08
C MET A 32 -4.37 -7.05 10.44
N SER A 33 -4.46 -6.17 11.44
CA SER A 33 -4.23 -6.50 12.84
C SER A 33 -5.46 -6.12 13.66
N GLU A 34 -6.12 -7.11 14.26
CA GLU A 34 -7.24 -6.91 15.16
C GLU A 34 -6.76 -6.45 16.54
N VAL A 35 -7.60 -5.72 17.27
CA VAL A 35 -7.31 -5.28 18.65
C VAL A 35 -7.12 -6.44 19.64
N THR A 36 -7.55 -7.65 19.26
CA THR A 36 -7.33 -8.88 20.02
C THR A 36 -5.89 -9.42 19.91
N GLY A 37 -5.04 -8.76 19.12
CA GLY A 37 -3.63 -9.13 18.89
C GLY A 37 -3.43 -10.15 17.77
N ARG A 38 -4.48 -10.47 17.01
CA ARG A 38 -4.38 -11.31 15.81
C ARG A 38 -3.95 -10.47 14.61
N SER A 39 -2.99 -10.97 13.86
CA SER A 39 -2.55 -10.34 12.61
C SER A 39 -2.55 -11.35 11.47
N CYS A 40 -2.99 -10.92 10.29
CA CYS A 40 -3.00 -11.75 9.09
C CYS A 40 -2.73 -10.93 7.82
N VAL A 41 -2.23 -11.62 6.78
CA VAL A 41 -2.17 -11.08 5.42
C VAL A 41 -3.54 -11.33 4.78
N LEU A 42 -4.21 -10.25 4.35
CA LEU A 42 -5.51 -10.33 3.70
C LEU A 42 -5.38 -10.53 2.20
N ALA A 43 -4.43 -9.83 1.58
CA ALA A 43 -4.17 -9.88 0.16
C ALA A 43 -2.72 -9.49 -0.14
N ALA A 44 -2.17 -10.03 -1.22
CA ALA A 44 -0.88 -9.65 -1.76
C ALA A 44 -0.92 -9.81 -3.28
N GLY A 45 -0.12 -9.03 -3.98
CA GLY A 45 -0.05 -9.07 -5.43
C GLY A 45 0.99 -8.12 -5.98
N ASP A 46 0.86 -7.86 -7.27
CA ASP A 46 1.73 -6.99 -8.07
C ASP A 46 0.89 -6.04 -8.93
N GLY A 47 1.57 -5.20 -9.71
CA GLY A 47 0.93 -4.25 -10.63
C GLY A 47 0.33 -3.01 -9.95
N TRP A 48 0.84 -2.57 -8.81
CA TRP A 48 0.41 -1.31 -8.21
C TRP A 48 0.82 -0.10 -9.06
N GLU A 49 -0.16 0.57 -9.67
CA GLU A 49 0.06 1.79 -10.45
C GLU A 49 0.01 3.02 -9.54
N SER A 50 1.09 3.82 -9.52
CA SER A 50 1.13 5.08 -8.76
C SER A 50 0.57 6.22 -9.60
N SER A 51 -0.55 6.81 -9.16
CA SER A 51 -1.13 8.00 -9.82
C SER A 51 -0.26 9.26 -9.70
N VAL A 52 0.86 9.24 -8.96
CA VAL A 52 1.78 10.39 -8.85
C VAL A 52 2.58 10.58 -10.15
N GLU A 53 2.80 9.51 -10.91
CA GLU A 53 3.47 9.59 -12.22
C GLU A 53 2.48 10.02 -13.32
N ASP A 54 1.21 9.59 -13.23
CA ASP A 54 0.12 9.97 -14.15
C ASP A 54 -0.19 11.48 -14.09
N ALA A 55 -0.15 12.09 -12.89
CA ALA A 55 -0.36 13.53 -12.72
C ALA A 55 0.75 14.41 -13.33
N ARG A 56 1.95 13.87 -13.56
CA ARG A 56 3.06 14.59 -14.21
C ARG A 56 3.01 14.52 -15.73
N GLU A 57 2.28 13.56 -16.28
CA GLU A 57 2.10 13.36 -17.72
C GLU A 57 0.90 14.15 -18.28
N THR A 58 0.11 14.85 -17.44
CA THR A 58 -0.84 15.87 -17.93
C THR A 58 -0.16 17.22 -18.19
N LYS A 59 1.02 17.23 -18.82
CA LYS A 59 1.49 18.43 -19.51
C LYS A 59 0.77 18.47 -20.86
N PRO A 60 -0.15 19.41 -21.12
CA PRO A 60 -0.69 19.55 -22.47
C PRO A 60 0.49 19.88 -23.39
N ARG A 61 0.80 18.99 -24.33
CA ARG A 61 1.62 19.33 -25.49
C ARG A 61 0.70 20.02 -26.49
N HIS A 62 0.81 21.35 -26.48
CA HIS A 62 0.33 22.33 -27.46
C HIS A 62 -1.15 22.25 -27.85
#